data_AF-A0A958BXX7-F1
#
_entry.id   AF-A0A958BXX7-F1
#
_cell.length_a   1.000
_cell.length_b   1.000
_cell.length_c   1.000
_cell.angle_alpha   90.00
_cell.angle_beta   90.00
_cell.angle_gamma   90.00
#
_symmetry.space_group_name_H-M   'P 1'
#
loop_
_entity.id
_entity.type
_entity.pdbx_description
1 polymer ?
#
loop_
_entity_poly.entity_id
_entity_poly.type
_entity_poly.pdbx_seq_one_letter_code
_entity_poly.pdbx_strand_id
1 'polypeptide(L)' 'TNVHLATMPNFTLPGDISASARYYAEDIAEPIFELNREDSTLTVPGGPGIGVNIVMDRMEKARVRHRVFDGSN' A
#
# COMPACT_ATOMS: atom_id res chain seq x y z
N THR A 1 -3.21 -4.21 -0.21
CA THR A 1 -3.83 -5.56 -0.11
C THR A 1 -3.41 -6.33 1.14
N ASN A 2 -2.11 -6.47 1.46
CA ASN A 2 -1.67 -7.28 2.61
C ASN A 2 -2.32 -6.90 3.94
N VAL A 3 -2.41 -5.59 4.24
CA VAL A 3 -3.06 -5.08 5.47
C VAL A 3 -4.53 -5.53 5.58
N HIS A 4 -5.27 -5.55 4.47
CA HIS A 4 -6.65 -6.04 4.45
C HIS A 4 -6.73 -7.56 4.71
N LEU A 5 -5.84 -8.34 4.10
CA LEU A 5 -5.83 -9.80 4.30
C LEU A 5 -5.47 -10.17 5.75
N ALA A 6 -4.57 -9.41 6.36
CA ALA A 6 -4.11 -9.65 7.74
C ALA A 6 -5.20 -9.44 8.80
N THR A 7 -6.37 -8.89 8.46
CA THR A 7 -7.50 -8.75 9.39
C THR A 7 -8.30 -10.04 9.56
N MET A 8 -8.01 -11.08 8.78
CA MET A 8 -8.77 -12.33 8.82
C MET A 8 -8.52 -13.10 10.14
N PRO A 9 -9.51 -13.84 10.67
CA PRO A 9 -9.44 -14.43 12.03
C PRO A 9 -8.26 -15.35 12.33
N ASN A 10 -7.68 -15.98 11.29
CA ASN A 10 -6.58 -16.92 11.45
C ASN A 10 -5.19 -16.28 11.33
N PHE A 11 -5.09 -14.96 11.15
CA PHE A 11 -3.85 -14.20 11.23
C PHE A 11 -3.61 -13.76 12.68
N THR A 12 -3.14 -14.69 13.50
CA THR A 12 -3.01 -14.50 14.96
C THR A 12 -1.61 -14.09 15.43
N LEU A 13 -0.64 -14.02 14.51
CA LEU A 13 0.73 -13.55 14.77
C LEU A 13 1.00 -12.24 14.03
N PRO A 14 1.88 -11.36 14.55
CA PRO A 14 2.32 -10.17 13.83
C PRO A 14 2.88 -10.53 12.46
N GLY A 15 2.32 -9.93 11.41
CA GLY A 15 2.82 -10.06 10.04
C GLY A 15 3.97 -9.10 9.76
N ASP A 16 4.79 -9.43 8.76
CA ASP A 16 5.92 -8.58 8.35
C ASP A 16 5.42 -7.45 7.41
N ILE A 17 4.55 -6.59 7.94
CA ILE A 17 3.95 -5.46 7.25
C ILE A 17 4.29 -4.20 8.06
N SER A 18 5.36 -3.51 7.66
CA SER A 18 5.84 -2.31 8.35
C SER A 18 5.34 -1.03 7.69
N ALA A 19 5.51 0.11 8.38
CA ALA A 19 5.31 1.43 7.78
C ALA A 19 6.15 1.62 6.51
N SER A 20 5.61 2.35 5.54
CA SER A 20 6.25 2.59 4.24
C SER A 20 7.65 3.21 4.38
N ALA A 21 7.82 4.11 5.36
CA ALA A 21 9.08 4.80 5.64
C ALA A 21 10.24 3.87 6.05
N ARG A 22 9.95 2.60 6.42
CA ARG A 22 10.99 1.60 6.66
C ARG A 22 11.74 1.23 5.37
N TYR A 23 11.08 1.31 4.22
CA TYR A 23 11.60 0.80 2.94
C TYR A 23 11.78 1.91 1.90
N TYR A 24 10.89 2.89 1.88
CA TYR A 24 10.84 3.90 0.83
C TYR A 24 11.02 5.30 1.42
N ALA A 25 11.89 6.09 0.79
CA ALA A 25 11.98 7.52 1.08
C ALA A 25 10.70 8.26 0.65
N GLU A 26 10.04 7.79 -0.41
CA GLU A 26 8.80 8.33 -0.95
C GLU A 26 7.95 7.19 -1.52
N ASP A 27 6.77 6.96 -0.95
CA ASP A 27 5.82 5.93 -1.40
C ASP A 27 4.92 6.49 -2.53
N ILE A 28 4.52 5.63 -3.47
CA ILE A 28 3.67 5.96 -4.60
C ILE A 28 2.17 5.96 -4.25
N ALA A 29 1.79 5.55 -3.04
CA ALA A 29 0.39 5.43 -2.62
C ALA A 29 0.00 6.40 -1.50
N GLU A 30 -1.27 6.80 -1.46
CA GLU A 30 -1.88 7.57 -0.38
C GLU A 30 -3.24 6.99 0.07
N PRO A 31 -3.56 7.00 1.38
CA PRO A 31 -2.72 7.47 2.49
C PRO A 31 -1.48 6.59 2.69
N ILE A 32 -0.39 7.20 3.19
CA ILE A 32 0.84 6.49 3.53
C ILE A 32 0.56 5.54 4.69
N PHE A 33 1.16 4.35 4.67
CA PHE A 33 1.11 3.45 5.80
C PHE A 33 2.11 3.89 6.88
N GLU A 34 1.58 4.40 7.99
CA GLU A 34 2.33 4.77 9.17
C GLU A 34 1.91 3.87 10.35
N LEU A 35 2.85 3.59 11.26
CA LEU A 35 2.52 2.89 12.49
C LEU A 35 1.76 3.83 13.42
N ASN A 36 0.63 3.35 13.93
CA ASN A 36 -0.10 3.97 15.02
C ASN A 36 0.83 4.11 16.23
N ARG A 37 0.88 5.30 16.85
CA ARG A 37 1.85 5.59 17.92
C ARG A 37 1.54 4.84 19.22
N GLU A 38 0.27 4.53 19.43
CA GLU A 38 -0.28 3.96 20.64
C GLU A 38 -0.05 2.45 20.76
N ASP A 39 -0.08 1.71 19.64
CA ASP A 39 -0.09 0.24 19.66
C ASP A 39 0.82 -0.40 18.61
N SER A 40 1.54 0.41 17.82
CA SER A 40 2.43 -0.07 16.75
C SER A 40 1.70 -0.96 15.72
N THR A 41 0.42 -0.72 15.49
CA THR A 41 -0.37 -1.37 14.44
C THR A 41 -0.46 -0.51 13.18
N LEU A 42 -1.01 -1.08 12.11
CA LEU A 42 -1.37 -0.35 10.90
C LEU A 42 -2.89 -0.24 10.80
N THR A 43 -3.37 0.97 10.53
CA THR A 43 -4.79 1.18 10.21
C THR A 43 -5.11 0.61 8.83
N VAL A 44 -6.20 -0.16 8.74
CA VAL A 44 -6.69 -0.68 7.46
C VAL A 44 -7.37 0.47 6.71
N PRO A 45 -6.90 0.83 5.50
CA PRO A 45 -7.48 1.94 4.77
C PRO A 45 -8.89 1.58 4.27
N GLY A 46 -9.84 2.50 4.46
CA GLY A 46 -11.22 2.30 4.01
C GLY A 46 -11.44 2.63 2.54
N GLY A 47 -12.67 2.46 2.07
CA GLY A 47 -13.10 2.73 0.70
C GLY A 47 -13.02 1.51 -0.23
N PRO A 48 -13.42 1.65 -1.50
CA PRO A 48 -13.45 0.54 -2.44
C PRO A 48 -12.06 -0.03 -2.76
N GLY A 49 -12.01 -1.31 -3.10
CA GLY A 49 -10.78 -1.97 -3.53
C GLY A 49 -9.78 -2.10 -2.38
N ILE A 50 -8.57 -1.55 -2.58
CA ILE A 50 -7.47 -1.64 -1.59
C ILE A 50 -7.38 -0.41 -0.68
N GLY A 51 -8.29 0.57 -0.83
CA GLY A 51 -8.41 1.74 0.05
C GLY A 51 -7.35 2.83 -0.12
N VAL A 52 -6.47 2.72 -1.13
CA VAL A 52 -5.42 3.70 -1.41
C VAL A 52 -5.49 4.17 -2.86
N ASN A 53 -4.98 5.37 -3.12
CA ASN A 53 -4.84 5.98 -4.43
C ASN A 53 -3.37 6.06 -4.85
N ILE A 54 -3.10 5.94 -6.14
CA ILE A 54 -1.75 6.15 -6.68
C ILE A 54 -1.50 7.65 -6.81
N VAL A 55 -0.39 8.12 -6.24
CA VAL A 55 0.15 9.45 -6.51
C VAL A 55 0.92 9.38 -7.82
N MET A 56 0.25 9.73 -8.91
CA MET A 56 0.78 9.56 -10.28
C MET A 56 2.16 10.19 -10.43
N ASP A 57 2.38 11.41 -9.97
CA ASP A 57 3.69 12.09 -10.08
C ASP A 57 4.85 11.27 -9.47
N ARG A 58 4.63 10.62 -8.32
CA ARG A 58 5.63 9.77 -7.65
C ARG A 58 5.87 8.48 -8.42
N MET A 59 4.78 7.86 -8.90
CA MET A 59 4.85 6.66 -9.73
C MET A 59 5.62 6.94 -11.04
N GLU A 60 5.30 8.05 -11.70
CA GLU A 60 5.90 8.49 -12.96
C GLU A 60 7.40 8.77 -12.77
N LYS A 61 7.77 9.47 -11.70
CA LYS A 61 9.17 9.73 -11.31
C LYS A 61 9.97 8.45 -11.08
N ALA A 62 9.36 7.43 -10.48
CA ALA A 62 10.03 6.14 -10.21
C ALA A 62 10.01 5.17 -11.42
N ARG A 63 9.30 5.50 -12.50
CA ARG A 63 9.07 4.59 -13.62
C ARG A 63 10.25 4.52 -14.59
N VAL A 64 10.78 3.32 -14.78
CA VAL A 64 11.85 3.05 -15.77
C VAL A 64 11.29 2.64 -17.15
N ARG A 65 10.12 2.00 -17.18
CA ARG A 65 9.49 1.52 -18.42
C ARG A 65 7.97 1.49 -18.29
N HIS A 66 7.27 1.73 -19.39
CA HIS A 66 5.82 1.58 -19.51
C HIS A 66 5.45 0.86 -20.80
N ARG A 67 4.46 -0.02 -20.77
CA ARG A 67 3.78 -0.53 -21.97
C ARG A 67 2.29 -0.63 -21.69
N VAL A 68 1.49 -0.26 -22.68
CA VAL A 68 0.03 -0.42 -22.68
C VAL A 68 -0.31 -1.42 -23.78
N PHE A 69 -1.20 -2.36 -23.46
CA PHE A 69 -1.78 -3.30 -24.42
C PHE A 69 -3.27 -2.99 -24.48
N ASP A 70 -3.75 -2.49 -25.61
CA ASP A 70 -5.18 -2.36 -25.84
C ASP A 70 -5.76 -3.67 -26.40
N GLY A 71 -7.04 -3.90 -26.12
CA GLY A 71 -7.77 -5.09 -26.56
C GLY A 71 -8.32 -4.98 -27.98
N SER A 72 -7.74 -4.12 -28.81
CA SER A 72 -8.15 -3.98 -30.21
C SER A 72 -7.61 -5.19 -30.97
N ASN A 73 -8.53 -6.02 -31.45
CA ASN A 73 -8.23 -7.14 -32.33
C ASN A 73 -7.84 -6.65 -33.73
#